data_AF-A0A2M7SVR4-F1
#
_entry.id   AF-A0A2M7SVR4-F1
#
_cell.length_a   1.000
_cell.length_b   1.000
_cell.length_c   1.000
_cell.angle_alpha   90.00
_cell.angle_beta   90.00
_cell.angle_gamma   90.00
#
_symmetry.space_group_name_H-M   'P 1'
#
loop_
_entity.id
_entity.type
_entity.pdbx_description
1 polymer ?
#
loop_
_entity_poly.entity_id
_entity_poly.type
_entity_poly.pdbx_seq_one_letter_code
_entity_poly.pdbx_strand_id
1 'polypeptide(L)' 'MIFLPTYEYRCPQCKFKFEVKLKFSDDNLPVFCTHCGVKAERLFSLVPIIFKGPGFYVTDNRKGSPEPSNGKAKKGNKEE' A
#
# COMPACT_ATOMS: atom_id res chain seq x y z
N MET A 1 19.68 -18.12 12.14
CA MET A 1 18.32 -18.67 12.05
C MET A 1 17.59 -17.86 10.98
N ILE A 2 17.39 -18.43 9.79
CA ILE A 2 16.81 -17.68 8.65
C ILE A 2 15.30 -17.58 8.88
N PHE A 3 14.77 -16.36 8.94
CA PHE A 3 13.34 -16.11 9.07
C PHE A 3 12.65 -16.42 7.74
N LEU A 4 11.92 -17.54 7.69
CA LEU A 4 11.14 -17.94 6.52
C LEU A 4 9.76 -17.27 6.61
N PRO A 5 9.30 -16.54 5.57
CA PRO A 5 7.97 -15.96 5.59
C PRO A 5 6.89 -17.05 5.61
N THR A 6 5.82 -16.76 6.34
CA THR A 6 4.61 -17.59 6.37
C THR A 6 3.57 -16.95 5.45
N TYR A 7 2.94 -17.77 4.62
CA TYR A 7 1.86 -17.36 3.74
C TYR A 7 0.58 -18.13 4.06
N GLU A 8 -0.55 -17.44 4.01
CA GLU A 8 -1.87 -18.04 4.17
C GLU A 8 -2.42 -18.52 2.82
N TYR A 9 -3.02 -19.69 2.83
CA TYR A 9 -3.68 -20.29 1.68
C TYR A 9 -5.11 -20.73 2.03
N ARG A 10 -5.99 -20.71 1.02
CA ARG A 10 -7.35 -21.23 1.10
C ARG A 10 -7.61 -22.17 -0.05
N CYS A 11 -8.18 -23.34 0.24
CA CYS A 11 -8.66 -24.24 -0.80
C CYS A 11 -9.97 -23.71 -1.41
N PRO A 12 -10.10 -23.62 -2.75
CA PRO A 12 -11.33 -23.19 -3.39
C PRO A 12 -12.48 -24.20 -3.24
N GLN A 13 -12.17 -25.50 -3.12
CA GLN A 13 -13.15 -26.59 -3.02
C GLN A 13 -13.64 -26.80 -1.59
N CYS A 14 -12.78 -27.28 -0.68
CA CYS A 14 -13.18 -27.59 0.70
C CYS A 14 -13.17 -26.39 1.65
N LYS A 15 -12.78 -25.20 1.16
CA LYS A 15 -12.69 -23.94 1.94
C LYS A 15 -11.74 -23.97 3.14
N PHE A 16 -10.96 -25.04 3.32
CA PHE A 16 -9.95 -25.16 4.36
C PHE A 16 -8.87 -24.08 4.22
N LYS A 17 -8.52 -23.44 5.33
CA LYS A 17 -7.48 -22.41 5.42
C LYS A 17 -6.29 -22.96 6.17
N PHE A 18 -5.09 -22.67 5.69
CA PHE A 18 -3.85 -23.16 6.30
C PHE A 18 -2.67 -22.24 5.98
N GLU A 19 -1.60 -22.38 6.75
CA GLU A 19 -0.38 -21.60 6.63
C GLU A 19 0.77 -22.46 6.10
N VAL A 20 1.63 -21.87 5.27
CA VAL A 20 2.82 -22.52 4.72
C VAL A 20 4.02 -21.59 4.85
N LYS A 21 5.13 -22.11 5.38
CA LYS A 21 6.42 -21.41 5.40
C LYS A 21 7.14 -21.67 4.09
N LEU A 22 7.40 -20.63 3.32
CA LEU A 22 8.01 -20.72 1.99
C LEU A 22 9.23 -19.80 1.92
N LYS A 23 10.24 -20.19 1.13
CA LYS A 23 11.35 -19.28 0.83
C LYS A 23 10.88 -18.24 -0.18
N PHE A 24 11.46 -17.04 -0.13
CA PHE A 24 11.21 -16.02 -1.16
C PHE A 24 11.55 -16.48 -2.58
N SER A 25 12.58 -17.32 -2.73
CA SER A 25 12.96 -17.90 -4.03
C SER A 25 11.91 -18.89 -4.57
N ASP A 26 11.03 -19.38 -3.71
CA ASP A 26 10.08 -20.46 -3.97
C ASP A 26 8.63 -19.93 -4.10
N ASP A 27 8.44 -18.61 -4.22
CA ASP A 27 7.11 -17.95 -4.24
C ASP A 27 6.20 -18.39 -5.40
N ASN A 28 6.76 -19.01 -6.44
CA ASN A 28 6.01 -19.50 -7.61
C ASN A 28 5.59 -20.97 -7.51
N LEU A 29 5.93 -21.68 -6.43
CA LEU A 29 5.53 -23.08 -6.29
C LEU A 29 4.02 -23.21 -6.03
N PRO A 30 3.30 -24.05 -6.80
CA PRO A 30 1.91 -24.32 -6.53
C PRO A 30 1.76 -25.08 -5.20
N VAL A 31 0.92 -24.56 -4.32
CA VAL A 31 0.56 -25.20 -3.04
C VAL A 31 -0.74 -25.98 -3.23
N PHE A 32 -0.76 -27.22 -2.75
CA PHE A 32 -1.92 -28.12 -2.83
C PHE A 32 -2.58 -28.28 -1.45
N CYS A 33 -3.90 -28.41 -1.44
CA CYS A 33 -4.64 -28.64 -0.21
C CYS A 33 -4.40 -30.07 0.31
N THR A 34 -4.06 -30.19 1.60
CA THR A 34 -3.84 -31.47 2.27
C THR A 34 -5.10 -32.35 2.40
N HIS A 35 -6.29 -31.77 2.30
CA HIS A 35 -7.56 -32.49 2.45
C HIS A 35 -8.12 -33.04 1.13
N CYS A 36 -7.90 -32.34 0.02
CA CYS A 36 -8.54 -32.69 -1.26
C CYS A 36 -7.60 -32.70 -2.46
N GLY A 37 -6.32 -32.35 -2.29
CA GLY A 37 -5.31 -32.38 -3.35
C GLY A 37 -5.46 -31.28 -4.41
N VAL A 38 -6.49 -30.45 -4.34
CA VAL A 38 -6.70 -29.34 -5.30
C VAL A 38 -5.75 -28.19 -5.00
N LYS A 39 -5.31 -27.49 -6.06
CA LYS A 39 -4.48 -26.28 -5.95
C LYS A 39 -5.17 -25.25 -5.04
N ALA A 40 -4.44 -24.78 -4.04
CA ALA A 40 -4.89 -23.74 -3.12
C ALA A 40 -4.54 -22.35 -3.65
N GLU A 41 -5.33 -21.36 -3.25
CA GLU A 41 -5.13 -19.96 -3.60
C GLU A 41 -4.52 -19.21 -2.41
N ARG A 42 -3.55 -18.34 -2.66
CA ARG A 42 -2.92 -17.52 -1.62
C ARG A 42 -3.91 -16.46 -1.14
N LEU A 43 -4.09 -16.37 0.16
CA LEU A 43 -4.95 -15.38 0.79
C LEU A 43 -4.12 -14.14 1.14
N PHE A 44 -4.43 -13.01 0.50
CA PHE A 44 -3.80 -11.73 0.80
C PHE A 44 -4.63 -11.00 1.85
N SER A 45 -4.02 -10.71 2.99
CA SER A 45 -4.62 -9.85 4.01
C SER A 45 -4.29 -8.39 3.71
N LEU A 46 -5.24 -7.50 4.01
CA LEU A 46 -5.02 -6.06 3.91
C LEU A 46 -4.12 -5.64 5.07
N VAL A 47 -2.97 -5.05 4.75
CA VAL A 47 -2.07 -4.45 5.74
C VAL A 47 -2.32 -2.95 5.75
N PRO A 48 -2.59 -2.33 6.92
CA PRO A 48 -2.77 -0.89 6.98
C PRO A 48 -1.45 -0.19 6.61
N ILE A 49 -1.54 0.77 5.68
CA ILE A 49 -0.41 1.62 5.30
C ILE A 49 -0.46 2.87 6.16
N ILE A 50 0.63 3.15 6.88
CA ILE A 50 0.76 4.34 7.72
C ILE A 50 1.92 5.17 7.20
N PHE A 51 1.61 6.37 6.73
CA PHE A 51 2.61 7.33 6.30
C PHE A 51 3.01 8.23 7.47
N LYS A 52 4.26 8.14 7.90
CA LYS A 52 4.83 9.00 8.95
C LYS A 52 5.88 9.93 8.34
N GLY A 53 5.65 11.23 8.43
CA GLY A 53 6.62 12.25 8.00
C GLY A 53 5.99 13.63 7.84
N PRO A 54 6.73 14.71 8.10
CA PRO A 54 6.20 16.09 8.06
C PRO A 54 5.82 16.56 6.65
N GLY A 55 6.23 15.85 5.58
CA GLY A 55 5.99 16.23 4.19
C GLY A 55 4.93 15.41 3.44
N PHE A 56 4.38 14.35 4.03
CA PHE A 56 3.45 13.45 3.32
C PHE A 56 2.07 14.09 3.06
N TYR A 57 1.66 15.04 3.90
CA TYR A 57 0.35 15.70 3.79
C TYR A 57 0.34 16.95 2.89
N VAL A 58 1.52 17.48 2.55
CA VAL A 58 1.66 18.84 1.97
C VAL A 58 1.72 18.82 0.44
N THR A 59 2.09 17.70 -0.19
CA THR A 59 2.40 17.65 -1.63
C THR A 59 1.24 17.29 -2.55
N ASP A 60 0.15 16.68 -2.07
CA ASP A 60 -0.98 16.28 -2.94
C ASP A 60 -2.23 17.19 -2.82
N ASN A 61 -2.28 18.05 -1.79
CA ASN A 61 -3.24 19.14 -1.75
C ASN A 61 -2.73 20.26 -2.68
N ARG A 62 -2.97 20.11 -3.98
CA ARG A 62 -2.78 21.20 -4.94
C ARG A 62 -3.59 22.40 -4.45
N LYS A 63 -2.95 23.37 -3.81
CA LYS A 63 -3.52 24.72 -3.65
C LYS A 63 -3.92 25.17 -5.05
N GLY A 64 -5.21 25.38 -5.24
CA GLY A 64 -5.76 25.95 -6.46
C GLY A 64 -4.99 27.20 -6.85
N SER A 65 -4.63 27.27 -8.12
CA SER A 65 -4.13 28.39 -8.93
C SER A 65 -3.37 29.54 -8.25
N PRO A 66 -2.16 29.91 -8.70
CA PRO A 66 -1.70 31.28 -8.51
C PRO A 66 -2.62 32.20 -9.32
N GLU A 67 -3.41 33.05 -8.65
CA GLU A 67 -3.99 34.22 -9.30
C GLU A 67 -2.85 35.03 -9.95
N PRO A 68 -2.93 35.36 -11.24
CA PRO A 68 -2.01 36.31 -11.84
C PRO A 68 -2.41 37.70 -11.35
N SER A 69 -1.68 38.26 -10.39
CA SER A 69 -1.76 39.67 -10.04
C SER A 69 -1.18 40.51 -11.18
N ASN A 70 -1.98 40.73 -12.21
CA ASN A 70 -1.70 41.68 -13.27
C ASN A 70 -1.80 43.11 -12.70
N GLY A 71 -0.73 43.88 -12.85
CA GLY A 71 -0.54 45.16 -12.21
C GLY A 71 -1.45 46.28 -12.73
N LYS A 72 -1.80 47.20 -11.82
CA LYS A 72 -1.57 48.66 -11.87
C LYS A 72 -2.55 49.39 -10.94
N ALA A 73 -2.03 50.09 -9.93
CA ALA A 73 -2.40 51.48 -9.66
C ALA A 73 -1.42 52.12 -8.67
N LYS A 74 -0.93 53.29 -9.06
CA LYS A 74 -0.23 54.32 -8.25
C LYS A 74 -1.05 54.62 -6.98
N LYS A 75 -0.50 55.00 -5.83
CA LYS A 75 0.14 56.31 -5.53
C LYS A 75 0.58 56.24 -4.06
N GLY A 76 1.75 56.77 -3.71
CA GLY A 76 2.27 56.73 -2.35
C GLY A 76 1.56 57.67 -1.37
N ASN A 77 1.75 57.44 -0.07
CA ASN A 77 2.47 58.36 0.80
C ASN A 77 3.00 57.62 2.06
N LYS A 78 4.16 58.05 2.56
CA LYS A 78 4.68 57.77 3.92
C LYS A 78 4.08 58.78 4.90
N GLU A 79 4.31 58.54 6.20
CA GLU A 79 3.96 59.33 7.41
C GLU A 79 2.57 58.95 7.95
N GLU A 80 2.35 58.56 9.22
CA GLU A 80 3.07 58.67 10.51
C GLU A 80 2.72 57.43 11.37
#